data_AF-A0A250VU57-F1
#
_entry.id   AF-A0A250VU57-F1
#
_cell.length_a   1.000
_cell.length_b   1.000
_cell.length_c   1.000
_cell.angle_alpha   90.00
_cell.angle_beta   90.00
_cell.angle_gamma   90.00
#
_symmetry.space_group_name_H-M   'P 1'
#
loop_
_entity.id
_entity.type
_entity.pdbx_description
1 polymer ?
#
loop_
_entity_poly.entity_id
_entity_poly.type
_entity_poly.pdbx_seq_one_letter_code
_entity_poly.pdbx_strand_id
1 'polypeptide(L)'
;MRRSACIPSVLAGLALALGGTFFAAPAAHADIAACENYVQDQGTEVTDAVRMACYVGLVGDQSGCVSDLVRSGVAGVVATEACRQAP
;
A
#
# COMPACT_ATOMS: atom_id res chain seq x y z
N MET A 1 -52.98 21.02 21.49
CA MET A 1 -52.50 19.66 21.14
C MET A 1 -51.57 19.75 19.93
N ARG A 2 -50.55 18.90 19.94
CA ARG A 2 -49.33 18.87 19.12
C ARG A 2 -49.58 18.29 17.72
N ARG A 3 -48.93 18.81 16.67
CA ARG A 3 -48.05 18.04 15.75
C ARG A 3 -47.41 18.93 14.69
N SER A 4 -46.16 19.29 14.97
CA SER A 4 -45.14 19.61 13.96
C SER A 4 -45.06 18.48 12.94
N ALA A 5 -45.21 18.80 11.65
CA ALA A 5 -44.85 17.92 10.54
C ALA A 5 -43.48 18.36 9.99
N CYS A 6 -42.68 17.34 9.73
CA CYS A 6 -41.23 17.36 9.61
C CYS A 6 -40.69 18.13 8.41
N ILE A 7 -39.53 18.74 8.65
CA ILE A 7 -38.65 19.47 7.74
C ILE A 7 -38.00 18.48 6.76
N PRO A 8 -38.24 18.56 5.44
CA PRO A 8 -37.48 17.80 4.45
C PRO A 8 -36.34 18.70 3.95
N SER A 9 -35.25 18.83 4.71
CA SER A 9 -34.12 19.69 4.28
C SER A 9 -32.73 19.18 4.68
N VAL A 10 -32.59 17.97 5.22
CA VAL A 10 -31.27 17.45 5.66
C VAL A 10 -30.56 16.65 4.57
N LEU A 11 -31.17 16.44 3.40
CA LEU A 11 -30.57 15.67 2.29
C LEU A 11 -29.78 16.48 1.26
N ALA A 12 -29.44 17.75 1.55
CA ALA A 12 -28.58 18.58 0.70
C ALA A 12 -27.21 18.90 1.34
N GLY A 13 -26.83 18.20 2.42
CA GLY A 13 -25.65 18.49 3.24
C GLY A 13 -24.51 17.47 3.17
N LEU A 14 -24.51 16.51 2.25
CA LEU A 14 -23.49 15.44 2.17
C LEU A 14 -22.75 15.40 0.82
N ALA A 15 -22.60 16.55 0.15
CA ALA A 15 -21.85 16.63 -1.12
C ALA A 15 -20.58 17.51 -1.05
N LEU A 16 -20.27 18.15 0.08
CA LEU A 16 -19.19 19.15 0.16
C LEU A 16 -18.08 18.84 1.19
N ALA A 17 -18.02 17.61 1.72
CA ALA A 17 -16.99 17.19 2.68
C ALA A 17 -15.90 16.28 2.09
N LEU A 18 -15.64 16.37 0.79
CA LEU A 18 -14.40 15.82 0.19
C LEU A 18 -13.70 16.92 -0.64
N GLY A 19 -13.68 18.13 -0.07
CA GLY A 19 -12.61 19.08 -0.35
C GLY A 19 -11.33 18.52 0.22
N GLY A 20 -10.56 17.86 -0.64
CA GLY A 20 -9.24 17.34 -0.31
C GLY A 20 -8.64 16.86 -1.60
N THR A 21 -7.81 17.69 -2.20
CA THR A 21 -6.91 17.35 -3.29
C THR A 21 -6.39 15.92 -3.12
N PHE A 22 -6.90 14.98 -3.91
CA PHE A 22 -6.25 13.70 -4.08
C PHE A 22 -4.95 14.00 -4.80
N PHE A 23 -3.93 14.28 -4.00
CA PHE A 23 -2.55 14.06 -4.37
C PHE A 23 -2.51 12.67 -5.02
N ALA A 24 -2.19 12.63 -6.30
CA ALA A 24 -1.92 11.39 -6.99
C ALA A 24 -0.69 10.73 -6.34
N ALA A 25 -0.89 9.86 -5.34
CA ALA A 25 0.00 8.74 -5.00
C ALA A 25 -0.47 7.98 -3.73
N PRO A 26 -1.39 7.00 -3.85
CA PRO A 26 -1.45 5.90 -2.88
C PRO A 26 -0.95 4.57 -3.45
N ALA A 27 -0.71 4.46 -4.77
CA ALA A 27 -0.30 3.19 -5.39
C ALA A 27 1.09 2.75 -4.90
N ALA A 28 2.09 3.62 -5.08
CA ALA A 28 3.48 3.38 -4.66
C ALA A 28 3.62 2.87 -3.21
N HIS A 29 2.86 3.44 -2.27
CA HIS A 29 2.93 3.03 -0.86
C HIS A 29 2.21 1.71 -0.58
N ALA A 30 1.11 1.43 -1.30
CA ALA A 30 0.39 0.17 -1.18
C ALA A 30 1.20 -1.01 -1.75
N ASP A 31 1.90 -0.78 -2.86
CA ASP A 31 2.73 -1.77 -3.53
C ASP A 31 3.95 -2.15 -2.67
N ILE A 32 4.63 -1.17 -2.07
CA ILE A 32 5.73 -1.44 -1.11
C ILE A 32 5.24 -2.24 0.09
N ALA A 33 4.10 -1.84 0.68
CA ALA A 33 3.53 -2.56 1.81
C ALA A 33 3.13 -4.00 1.43
N ALA A 34 2.65 -4.24 0.22
CA ALA A 34 2.34 -5.60 -0.25
C ALA A 34 3.59 -6.49 -0.34
N CYS A 35 4.71 -5.95 -0.83
CA CYS A 35 6.01 -6.62 -0.83
C CYS A 35 6.51 -6.90 0.59
N GLU A 36 6.49 -5.90 1.49
CA GLU A 36 6.90 -6.04 2.89
C GLU A 36 6.06 -7.09 3.63
N ASN A 37 4.73 -7.04 3.50
CA ASN A 37 3.83 -7.99 4.13
C ASN A 37 4.08 -9.41 3.64
N TYR A 38 4.33 -9.61 2.34
CA TYR A 38 4.64 -10.94 1.82
C TYR A 38 5.93 -11.49 2.42
N VAL A 39 6.98 -10.67 2.54
CA VAL A 39 8.24 -11.08 3.19
C VAL A 39 8.01 -11.43 4.67
N GLN A 40 7.18 -10.64 5.36
CA GLN A 40 6.81 -10.89 6.76
C GLN A 40 6.02 -12.19 6.94
N ASP A 41 5.06 -12.48 6.06
CA ASP A 41 4.24 -13.69 6.07
C ASP A 41 5.08 -14.97 5.86
N GLN A 42 6.22 -14.84 5.17
CA GLN A 42 7.21 -15.93 5.00
C GLN A 42 8.16 -16.06 6.20
N GLY A 43 7.91 -15.32 7.29
CA GLY A 43 8.68 -15.38 8.52
C GLY A 43 10.00 -14.62 8.48
N THR A 44 10.19 -13.74 7.49
CA THR A 44 11.38 -12.89 7.43
C THR A 44 11.08 -11.51 8.01
N GLU A 45 11.99 -10.98 8.82
CA GLU A 45 11.83 -9.65 9.41
C GLU A 45 11.92 -8.56 8.34
N VAL A 46 10.96 -7.63 8.36
CA VAL A 46 10.96 -6.45 7.49
C VAL A 46 11.91 -5.39 8.05
N THR A 47 13.16 -5.48 7.63
CA THR A 47 14.19 -4.49 7.95
C THR A 47 14.16 -3.32 6.95
N ASP A 48 14.89 -2.24 7.24
CA ASP A 48 15.06 -1.15 6.28
C ASP A 48 15.67 -1.61 4.95
N ALA A 49 16.49 -2.67 4.96
CA ALA A 49 17.04 -3.26 3.74
C ALA A 49 15.94 -3.92 2.88
N VAL A 50 14.98 -4.62 3.51
CA VAL A 50 13.81 -5.21 2.84
C VAL A 50 12.93 -4.12 2.23
N ARG A 51 12.67 -3.05 3.00
CA ARG A 51 11.92 -1.88 2.53
C ARG A 51 12.55 -1.25 1.30
N MET A 52 13.87 -1.03 1.34
CA MET A 52 14.60 -0.47 0.20
C MET A 52 14.58 -1.40 -1.02
N ALA A 53 14.70 -2.72 -0.82
CA ALA A 53 14.59 -3.69 -1.90
C ALA A 53 13.21 -3.66 -2.57
N CYS A 54 12.13 -3.61 -1.78
CA CYS A 54 10.77 -3.45 -2.30
C CYS A 54 10.59 -2.13 -3.07
N TYR A 55 11.22 -1.03 -2.61
CA TYR A 55 11.22 0.24 -3.34
C TYR A 55 11.94 0.15 -4.69
N VAL A 56 13.06 -0.58 -4.76
CA VAL A 56 13.79 -0.84 -6.03
C VAL A 56 12.88 -1.57 -7.04
N GLY A 57 12.09 -2.53 -6.56
CA GLY A 57 11.09 -3.22 -7.39
C GLY A 57 10.03 -2.26 -7.95
N LEU A 58 9.48 -1.40 -7.09
CA LEU A 58 8.46 -0.42 -7.45
C LEU A 58 8.92 0.58 -8.52
N VAL A 59 10.20 0.98 -8.51
CA VAL A 59 10.74 1.89 -9.54
C VAL A 59 11.07 1.17 -10.86
N GLY A 60 10.75 -0.13 -10.96
CA GLY A 60 10.84 -0.94 -12.17
C GLY A 60 12.06 -1.87 -12.23
N ASP A 61 12.90 -1.93 -11.19
CA ASP A 61 14.05 -2.84 -11.15
C ASP A 61 13.75 -4.10 -10.33
N GLN A 62 13.04 -5.03 -10.96
CA GLN A 62 12.75 -6.34 -10.36
C GLN A 62 14.02 -7.15 -10.06
N SER A 63 15.07 -7.01 -10.88
CA SER A 63 16.31 -7.77 -10.69
C SER A 63 17.09 -7.31 -9.45
N GLY A 64 17.13 -5.99 -9.23
CA GLY A 64 17.68 -5.36 -8.04
C GLY A 64 16.88 -5.72 -6.79
N CYS A 65 15.55 -5.65 -6.87
CA CYS A 65 14.64 -6.05 -5.78
C CYS A 65 14.93 -7.47 -5.28
N VAL A 66 14.98 -8.46 -6.19
CA VAL A 66 15.25 -9.86 -5.83
C VAL A 66 16.66 -10.01 -5.25
N SER A 67 17.66 -9.37 -5.86
CA SER A 67 19.05 -9.46 -5.41
C SER A 67 19.25 -8.89 -4.00
N ASP A 68 18.59 -7.76 -3.70
CA ASP A 68 18.71 -7.08 -2.42
C ASP A 68 17.90 -7.80 -1.31
N LEU A 69 16.74 -8.36 -1.62
CA LEU A 69 16.01 -9.24 -0.70
C LEU A 69 16.82 -10.51 -0.37
N VAL A 70 17.42 -11.14 -1.38
CA VAL A 70 18.28 -12.31 -1.17
C VAL A 70 19.51 -11.97 -0.33
N ARG A 71 20.14 -10.82 -0.58
CA ARG A 71 21.26 -10.33 0.25
C ARG A 71 20.83 -10.06 1.69
N SER A 72 19.56 -9.72 1.90
CA SER A 72 18.94 -9.51 3.21
C SER A 72 18.53 -10.82 3.90
N GLY A 73 18.81 -11.98 3.30
CA GLY A 73 18.52 -13.30 3.87
C GLY A 73 17.18 -13.89 3.47
N VAL A 74 16.42 -13.23 2.60
CA VAL A 74 15.16 -13.75 2.07
C VAL A 74 15.46 -14.87 1.07
N ALA A 75 14.73 -15.99 1.14
CA ALA A 75 14.88 -17.07 0.17
C ALA A 75 14.58 -16.57 -1.25
N GLY A 76 15.37 -16.94 -2.27
CA GLY A 76 15.23 -16.38 -3.62
C GLY A 76 13.85 -16.58 -4.27
N VAL A 77 13.17 -17.69 -3.97
CA VAL A 77 11.78 -17.91 -4.41
C VAL A 77 10.80 -16.95 -3.75
N VAL A 78 10.98 -16.67 -2.45
CA VAL A 78 10.18 -15.70 -1.71
C VAL A 78 10.45 -14.29 -2.21
N ALA A 79 11.72 -13.95 -2.42
CA ALA A 79 12.12 -12.64 -2.95
C ALA A 79 11.49 -12.37 -4.33
N THR A 80 11.49 -13.36 -5.22
CA THR A 80 10.87 -13.24 -6.56
C THR A 80 9.37 -12.98 -6.48
N GLU A 81 8.66 -13.73 -5.63
CA GLU A 81 7.22 -13.54 -5.46
C GLU A 81 6.88 -12.24 -4.71
N ALA A 82 7.69 -11.83 -3.73
CA ALA A 82 7.55 -10.54 -3.05
C ALA A 82 7.65 -9.37 -4.03
N CYS A 83 8.69 -9.37 -4.89
CA CYS A 83 8.90 -8.32 -5.88
C CYS A 83 7.82 -8.29 -6.98
N ARG A 84 7.03 -9.35 -7.14
CA ARG A 84 5.86 -9.38 -8.05
C ARG A 84 4.61 -8.74 -7.46
N GLN A 85 4.55 -8.63 -6.13
CA GLN A 85 3.45 -7.93 -5.46
C GLN A 85 3.56 -6.40 -5.60
N ALA A 86 4.74 -5.90 -5.96
CA ALA A 86 5.02 -4.48 -6.21
C ALA A 86 5.52 -4.28 -7.66
N PRO A 87 4.60 -4.23 -8.66
CA PRO A 87 4.97 -4.07 -10.07
C PRO A 87 5.42 -2.65 -10.45
#